data_AF-A0A1V5EE80-F1
#
_entry.id   AF-A0A1V5EE80-F1
#
_cell.length_a   1.000
_cell.length_b   1.000
_cell.length_c   1.000
_cell.angle_alpha   90.00
_cell.angle_beta   90.00
_cell.angle_gamma   90.00
#
_symmetry.space_group_name_H-M   'P 1'
#
loop_
_entity.id
_entity.type
_entity.pdbx_description
1 polymer ?
#
loop_
_entity_poly.entity_id
_entity_poly.type
_entity_poly.pdbx_seq_one_letter_code
_entity_poly.pdbx_strand_id
1 'polypeptide(L)'
;MEGSASAAEIVAGALQDNGRAVVLGTQTFGKASVQAVIPFENGSALKLTTAKYYTPKGKSIQAAGIMPDILVEYVKPDEKEHEAPIREKDLTGHIKRDDEKVIKIMEQPVKREYDNITKDNQLKSAVDLLKSWEIFKKRQVG
;
A
#
# COMPACT_ATOMS: atom_id res chain seq x y z
N MET A 1 -5.02 0.91 5.36
CA MET A 1 -3.71 0.82 4.67
C MET A 1 -3.40 2.01 3.74
N GLU A 2 -4.25 3.02 3.65
CA GLU A 2 -4.14 4.07 2.61
C GLU A 2 -2.96 5.05 2.81
N GLY A 3 -2.35 5.08 4.00
CA GLY A 3 -1.11 5.83 4.27
C GLY A 3 0.18 5.00 4.14
N SER A 4 0.08 3.71 3.81
CA SER A 4 1.25 2.85 3.66
C SER A 4 1.95 3.13 2.34
N ALA A 5 3.13 3.76 2.42
CA ALA A 5 3.95 4.12 1.28
C ALA A 5 5.43 3.78 1.53
N SER A 6 6.22 3.66 0.46
CA SER A 6 7.68 3.54 0.54
C SER A 6 8.11 2.28 1.31
N ALA A 7 8.88 2.43 2.40
CA ALA A 7 9.43 1.32 3.17
C ALA A 7 8.35 0.31 3.63
N ALA A 8 7.15 0.77 3.99
CA ALA A 8 6.06 -0.11 4.39
C ALA A 8 5.60 -1.03 3.25
N GLU A 9 5.62 -0.54 2.00
CA GLU A 9 5.24 -1.31 0.81
C GLU A 9 6.30 -2.37 0.48
N ILE A 10 7.58 -2.02 0.65
CA ILE A 10 8.70 -2.96 0.48
C ILE A 10 8.58 -4.11 1.47
N VAL A 11 8.31 -3.81 2.74
CA VAL A 11 8.16 -4.83 3.78
C VAL A 11 6.92 -5.69 3.54
N ALA A 12 5.77 -5.08 3.26
CA ALA A 12 4.53 -5.81 2.97
C ALA A 12 4.69 -6.74 1.75
N GLY A 13 5.25 -6.22 0.65
CA GLY A 13 5.51 -6.99 -0.56
C GLY A 13 6.50 -8.13 -0.34
N ALA A 14 7.59 -7.91 0.43
CA ALA A 14 8.55 -8.95 0.73
C ALA A 14 7.97 -10.06 1.60
N LEU A 15 7.15 -9.73 2.59
CA LEU A 15 6.48 -10.72 3.44
C LEU A 15 5.43 -11.50 2.66
N GLN A 16 4.64 -10.83 1.81
CA GLN A 16 3.63 -11.44 0.95
C GLN A 16 4.28 -12.39 -0.07
N ASP A 17 5.31 -11.94 -0.79
CA ASP A 17 5.97 -12.73 -1.82
C ASP A 17 6.59 -14.02 -1.25
N ASN A 18 7.14 -13.95 -0.05
CA ASN A 18 7.74 -15.11 0.62
C ASN A 18 6.70 -15.99 1.35
N GLY A 19 5.40 -15.68 1.25
CA GLY A 19 4.34 -16.43 1.93
C GLY A 19 4.46 -16.37 3.46
N ARG A 20 5.05 -15.30 4.00
CA ARG A 20 5.31 -15.11 5.43
C ARG A 20 4.26 -14.25 6.13
N ALA A 21 3.44 -13.52 5.38
CA ALA A 21 2.30 -12.79 5.90
C ALA A 21 1.16 -12.78 4.89
N VAL A 22 -0.05 -12.54 5.42
CA VAL A 22 -1.25 -12.20 4.64
C VAL A 22 -1.44 -10.69 4.76
N VAL A 23 -1.57 -10.00 3.63
CA VAL A 23 -1.81 -8.56 3.56
C VAL A 23 -3.32 -8.33 3.50
N LEU A 24 -3.87 -7.59 4.47
CA LEU A 24 -5.30 -7.29 4.58
C LEU A 24 -5.53 -5.79 4.59
N GLY A 25 -6.51 -5.32 3.82
CA GLY A 25 -6.91 -3.91 3.78
C GLY A 25 -7.16 -3.43 2.36
N THR A 26 -6.64 -2.27 2.01
CA THR A 26 -6.73 -1.66 0.67
C THR A 26 -5.37 -1.62 0.00
N GLN A 27 -5.37 -1.39 -1.32
CA GLN A 27 -4.15 -1.20 -2.12
C GLN A 27 -3.32 -0.03 -1.58
N THR A 28 -2.00 -0.21 -1.53
CA THR A 28 -1.06 0.81 -1.03
C THR A 28 -0.76 1.88 -2.08
N PHE A 29 -0.01 2.93 -1.68
CA PHE A 29 0.17 4.14 -2.49
C PHE A 29 0.90 3.93 -3.83
N GLY A 30 1.96 3.11 -3.87
CA GLY A 30 2.73 2.79 -5.07
C GLY A 30 4.02 3.59 -5.25
N LYS A 31 4.66 4.04 -4.16
CA LYS A 31 5.95 4.74 -4.25
C LYS A 31 7.10 3.76 -4.08
N ALA A 32 7.76 3.44 -5.19
CA ALA A 32 8.93 2.55 -5.23
C ALA A 32 10.23 3.26 -5.60
N SER A 33 10.22 4.58 -5.82
CA SER A 33 11.41 5.33 -6.24
C SER A 33 12.29 5.76 -5.07
N VAL A 34 13.60 5.61 -5.24
CA VAL A 34 14.65 6.10 -4.33
C VAL A 34 15.16 7.43 -4.83
N GLN A 35 15.16 8.44 -3.97
CA GLN A 35 15.76 9.74 -4.28
C GLN A 35 16.99 10.01 -3.43
N ALA A 36 18.04 10.52 -4.06
CA ALA A 36 19.22 11.08 -3.41
C ALA A 36 19.16 12.62 -3.46
N VAL A 37 19.72 13.28 -2.44
CA VAL A 37 19.88 14.73 -2.41
C VAL A 37 21.36 15.03 -2.63
N ILE A 38 21.67 15.75 -3.70
CA ILE A 38 23.03 16.15 -4.09
C ILE A 38 23.15 17.65 -3.79
N PRO A 39 23.86 18.05 -2.72
CA PRO A 39 24.03 19.45 -2.39
C PRO A 39 25.02 20.14 -3.34
N PHE A 40 24.81 21.43 -3.59
CA PHE A 40 25.72 22.31 -4.31
C PHE A 40 26.36 23.33 -3.37
N GLU A 41 27.52 23.85 -3.73
CA GLU A 41 28.30 24.79 -2.90
C GLU A 41 27.56 26.11 -2.62
N ASN A 42 26.63 26.50 -3.49
CA ASN A 42 25.80 27.71 -3.35
C ASN A 42 24.60 27.53 -2.38
N GLY A 43 24.51 26.39 -1.68
CA GLY A 43 23.42 26.08 -0.76
C GLY A 43 22.13 25.54 -1.40
N SER A 44 22.09 25.39 -2.73
CA SER A 44 21.01 24.67 -3.41
C SER A 44 21.26 23.16 -3.42
N ALA A 45 20.25 22.35 -3.78
CA ALA A 45 20.40 20.89 -3.85
C ALA A 45 19.54 20.28 -4.97
N LEU A 46 20.07 19.26 -5.62
CA LEU A 46 19.36 18.46 -6.61
C LEU A 46 18.79 17.20 -5.95
N LYS A 47 17.46 17.03 -6.03
CA LYS A 47 16.80 15.77 -5.66
C LYS A 47 16.68 14.90 -6.91
N LEU A 48 17.46 13.82 -6.97
CA LEU A 48 17.53 12.94 -8.13
C LEU A 48 17.03 11.53 -7.79
N THR A 49 16.15 10.98 -8.62
CA THR A 49 15.75 9.57 -8.50
C THR A 49 16.87 8.68 -9.04
N THR A 50 17.37 7.78 -8.21
CA THR A 50 18.54 6.92 -8.54
C THR A 50 18.18 5.47 -8.74
N ALA A 51 17.06 5.00 -8.20
CA ALA A 51 16.64 3.61 -8.30
C ALA A 51 15.12 3.45 -8.16
N LYS A 52 14.63 2.26 -8.53
CA LYS A 52 13.28 1.76 -8.25
C LYS A 52 13.38 0.47 -7.45
N TYR A 53 12.45 0.25 -6.53
CA TYR A 53 12.30 -1.01 -5.81
C TYR A 53 11.36 -1.97 -6.52
N TYR A 54 11.72 -3.25 -6.42
CA TYR A 54 10.95 -4.39 -6.88
C TYR A 54 10.77 -5.37 -5.73
N THR A 55 9.66 -6.09 -5.70
CA THR A 55 9.47 -7.17 -4.72
C THR A 55 10.44 -8.33 -5.01
N PRO A 56 10.67 -9.27 -4.05
CA PRO A 56 11.55 -10.42 -4.28
C PRO A 56 11.21 -11.26 -5.51
N LYS A 57 9.94 -11.32 -5.94
CA LYS A 57 9.51 -11.97 -7.19
C LYS A 57 9.68 -11.10 -8.44
N GLY A 58 10.33 -9.95 -8.34
CA GLY A 58 10.58 -9.04 -9.46
C GLY A 58 9.35 -8.21 -9.87
N LYS A 59 8.32 -8.10 -9.02
CA LYS A 59 7.15 -7.27 -9.33
C LYS A 59 7.46 -5.80 -9.10
N SER A 60 7.22 -4.96 -10.12
CA SER A 60 7.25 -3.51 -9.94
C SER A 60 6.04 -3.05 -9.13
N ILE A 61 6.31 -2.26 -8.09
CA ILE A 61 5.28 -1.65 -7.22
C ILE A 61 5.16 -0.14 -7.46
N GLN A 62 6.00 0.43 -8.34
CA GLN A 62 5.92 1.83 -8.75
C GLN A 62 4.59 2.07 -9.49
N ALA A 63 3.87 3.13 -9.13
CA ALA A 63 2.55 3.50 -9.67
C ALA A 63 1.43 2.45 -9.44
N ALA A 64 1.72 1.35 -8.74
CA ALA A 64 0.80 0.24 -8.55
C ALA A 64 0.62 -0.19 -7.09
N GLY A 65 1.64 -0.05 -6.24
CA GLY A 65 1.58 -0.50 -4.85
C GLY A 65 1.50 -2.02 -4.68
N ILE A 66 1.23 -2.42 -3.45
CA ILE A 66 0.96 -3.79 -3.01
C ILE A 66 -0.55 -3.99 -3.01
N MET A 67 -0.98 -5.08 -3.65
CA MET A 67 -2.36 -5.52 -3.64
C MET A 67 -2.59 -6.44 -2.45
N PRO A 68 -3.63 -6.22 -1.64
CA PRO A 68 -3.90 -7.07 -0.48
C PRO A 68 -4.31 -8.48 -0.93
N ASP A 69 -3.99 -9.48 -0.12
CA ASP A 69 -4.52 -10.85 -0.26
C ASP A 69 -6.01 -10.88 0.12
N ILE A 70 -6.40 -10.05 1.09
CA ILE A 70 -7.80 -9.90 1.53
C ILE A 70 -8.17 -8.41 1.43
N LEU A 71 -8.99 -8.08 0.43
CA LEU A 71 -9.53 -6.73 0.27
C LEU A 71 -10.57 -6.45 1.37
N VAL A 72 -10.30 -5.43 2.17
CA VAL A 72 -11.24 -4.88 3.15
C VAL A 72 -11.25 -3.38 2.95
N GLU A 73 -12.30 -2.83 2.36
CA GLU A 73 -12.44 -1.38 2.23
C GLU A 73 -12.58 -0.75 3.61
N TYR A 74 -11.98 0.43 3.81
CA TYR A 74 -12.16 1.16 5.05
C TYR A 74 -13.57 1.77 5.07
N VAL A 75 -14.31 1.53 6.14
CA VAL A 75 -15.67 2.06 6.31
C VAL A 75 -15.70 2.91 7.56
N LYS A 76 -15.91 4.21 7.40
CA LYS A 76 -16.14 5.09 8.54
C LYS A 76 -17.56 4.88 9.08
N PRO A 77 -17.76 4.78 10.40
CA PRO A 77 -19.09 4.50 10.95
C PRO A 77 -20.18 5.57 10.72
N ASP A 78 -19.82 6.79 10.31
CA ASP A 78 -20.73 7.95 10.32
C ASP A 78 -20.87 8.71 8.97
N GLU A 79 -20.31 8.21 7.86
CA GLU A 79 -20.38 8.89 6.55
C GLU A 79 -20.93 7.98 5.43
N LYS A 80 -21.78 8.54 4.55
CA LYS A 80 -22.51 7.80 3.49
C LYS A 80 -21.81 7.79 2.13
N GLU A 81 -20.75 8.56 1.94
CA GLU A 81 -20.01 8.60 0.68
C GLU A 81 -18.52 8.51 0.94
N HIS A 82 -17.88 7.56 0.24
CA HIS A 82 -16.44 7.34 0.25
C HIS A 82 -15.86 7.79 -1.08
N GLU A 83 -14.61 8.18 -0.98
CA GLU A 83 -13.99 9.10 -1.91
C GLU A 83 -12.53 8.55 -2.03
N ALA A 84 -12.08 8.17 -3.24
CA ALA A 84 -10.96 7.23 -3.38
C ALA A 84 -9.58 7.84 -3.03
N PRO A 85 -8.66 7.06 -2.41
CA PRO A 85 -7.35 7.55 -1.98
C PRO A 85 -6.45 7.90 -3.16
N ILE A 86 -5.74 9.03 -3.07
CA ILE A 86 -4.73 9.46 -4.05
C ILE A 86 -3.57 8.46 -4.04
N ARG A 87 -3.18 7.97 -5.22
CA ARG A 87 -2.05 7.05 -5.41
C ARG A 87 -0.92 7.69 -6.21
N GLU A 88 0.21 7.00 -6.28
CA GLU A 88 1.38 7.50 -7.00
C GLU A 88 1.08 7.74 -8.49
N LYS A 89 0.31 6.85 -9.12
CA LYS A 89 -0.19 6.99 -10.51
C LYS A 89 -1.05 8.24 -10.75
N ASP A 90 -1.66 8.79 -9.71
CA ASP A 90 -2.56 9.94 -9.81
C ASP A 90 -1.79 11.26 -9.68
N LEU A 91 -0.50 11.22 -9.31
CA LEU A 91 0.33 12.40 -9.19
C LEU A 91 0.80 12.91 -10.55
N THR A 92 0.78 14.23 -10.73
CA THR A 92 1.38 14.88 -11.90
C THR A 92 2.89 14.64 -11.91
N GLY A 93 3.42 14.14 -13.04
CA GLY A 93 4.85 13.87 -13.19
C GLY A 93 5.33 12.61 -12.48
N HIS A 94 4.42 11.69 -12.13
CA HIS A 94 4.78 10.39 -11.57
C HIS A 94 5.62 9.55 -12.54
N ILE A 95 6.41 8.63 -11.98
CA ILE A 95 7.26 7.76 -12.79
C ILE A 95 6.41 6.58 -13.28
N LYS A 96 6.27 6.47 -14.61
CA LYS A 96 5.53 5.38 -15.26
C LYS A 96 6.15 4.01 -14.96
N ARG A 97 5.29 3.00 -15.02
CA ARG A 97 5.67 1.59 -14.89
C ARG A 97 6.38 1.13 -16.17
N ASP A 98 7.34 0.23 -16.01
CA ASP A 98 8.13 -0.30 -17.14
C ASP A 98 7.32 -1.32 -17.99
N ASP A 99 6.23 -1.88 -17.44
CA ASP A 99 5.34 -2.86 -18.09
C ASP A 99 3.87 -2.36 -18.12
N GLU A 100 3.57 -1.32 -18.91
CA GLU A 100 2.22 -0.81 -19.11
C GLU A 100 1.29 -1.82 -19.85
N LYS A 101 0.85 -2.87 -19.15
CA LYS A 101 -0.48 -3.46 -19.34
C LYS A 101 -1.38 -2.84 -18.27
N VAL A 102 -2.11 -1.80 -18.66
CA VAL A 102 -3.07 -1.10 -17.83
C VAL A 102 -4.19 -2.07 -17.43
N ILE A 103 -4.18 -2.59 -16.21
CA ILE A 103 -5.40 -3.12 -15.61
C ILE A 103 -6.24 -1.90 -15.24
N LYS A 104 -7.21 -1.55 -16.11
CA LYS A 104 -8.20 -0.52 -15.84
C LYS A 104 -9.11 -1.03 -14.72
N ILE A 105 -8.90 -0.53 -13.51
CA ILE A 105 -9.93 -0.53 -12.47
C ILE A 105 -10.33 0.95 -12.33
N MET A 106 -11.63 1.22 -12.53
CA MET A 106 -12.20 2.58 -12.53
C MET A 106 -12.08 3.19 -11.11
N GLU A 107 -11.51 4.39 -10.99
CA GLU A 107 -11.46 5.16 -9.73
C GLU A 107 -11.75 6.65 -10.00
N GLN A 108 -12.52 7.30 -9.10
CA GLN A 108 -12.83 8.74 -9.06
C GLN A 108 -12.17 9.41 -7.83
N PRO A 109 -11.85 10.72 -7.82
CA PRO A 109 -10.67 11.24 -7.12
C PRO A 109 -10.96 12.16 -5.91
N VAL A 110 -10.35 11.93 -4.73
CA VAL A 110 -10.68 12.70 -3.51
C VAL A 110 -9.57 12.80 -2.43
N LYS A 111 -9.58 13.92 -1.68
CA LYS A 111 -8.68 14.37 -0.61
C LYS A 111 -9.17 14.21 0.86
N ARG A 112 -8.17 13.93 1.75
CA ARG A 112 -7.99 14.31 3.20
C ARG A 112 -8.87 13.57 4.24
N GLU A 113 -8.61 13.48 5.56
CA GLU A 113 -7.59 13.86 6.58
C GLU A 113 -7.63 12.79 7.70
N TYR A 114 -6.63 12.68 8.59
CA TYR A 114 -6.45 11.56 9.53
C TYR A 114 -7.09 11.82 10.90
N ASP A 115 -7.98 10.93 11.40
CA ASP A 115 -8.02 10.57 12.83
C ASP A 115 -8.91 9.37 13.25
N ASN A 116 -8.47 8.72 14.34
CA ASN A 116 -9.11 7.75 15.26
C ASN A 116 -9.18 6.23 14.93
N ILE A 117 -8.36 5.46 15.67
CA ILE A 117 -8.05 4.01 15.57
C ILE A 117 -9.15 3.05 16.07
N THR A 118 -10.06 3.49 16.95
CA THR A 118 -11.02 2.59 17.64
C THR A 118 -12.30 2.26 16.86
N LYS A 119 -12.50 2.87 15.69
CA LYS A 119 -13.62 2.63 14.77
C LYS A 119 -13.18 1.88 13.50
N ASP A 120 -11.97 1.33 13.50
CA ASP A 120 -11.34 0.77 12.30
C ASP A 120 -11.84 -0.66 11.99
N ASN A 121 -12.60 -0.77 10.90
CA ASN A 121 -13.14 -2.04 10.41
C ASN A 121 -12.06 -2.95 9.79
N GLN A 122 -10.98 -2.39 9.23
CA GLN A 122 -9.83 -3.16 8.73
C GLN A 122 -9.07 -3.80 9.91
N LEU A 123 -8.84 -3.03 10.97
CA LEU A 123 -8.22 -3.53 12.20
C LEU A 123 -9.05 -4.64 12.85
N LYS A 124 -10.37 -4.42 12.97
CA LYS A 124 -11.30 -5.45 13.47
C LYS A 124 -11.21 -6.73 12.64
N SER A 125 -11.23 -6.61 11.30
CA SER A 125 -11.15 -7.75 10.39
C SER A 125 -9.83 -8.51 10.53
N ALA A 126 -8.71 -7.81 10.73
CA ALA A 126 -7.42 -8.44 10.99
C ALA A 126 -7.42 -9.25 12.30
N VAL A 127 -7.98 -8.67 13.37
CA VAL A 127 -8.11 -9.37 14.66
C VAL A 127 -9.01 -10.60 14.54
N ASP A 128 -10.14 -10.48 13.84
CA ASP A 128 -11.07 -11.59 13.61
C ASP A 128 -10.39 -12.72 12.81
N LEU A 129 -9.61 -12.39 11.78
CA LEU A 129 -8.84 -13.36 10.99
C LEU A 129 -7.84 -14.14 11.86
N LEU A 130 -7.09 -13.44 12.72
CA LEU A 130 -6.10 -14.07 13.61
C LEU A 130 -6.78 -14.99 14.63
N LYS A 131 -7.88 -14.55 15.24
CA LYS A 131 -8.67 -15.36 16.17
C LYS A 131 -9.23 -16.61 15.47
N SER A 132 -9.81 -16.45 14.29
CA SER A 132 -10.32 -17.57 13.49
C SER A 132 -9.21 -18.57 13.18
N TRP A 133 -8.04 -18.10 12.75
CA TRP A 133 -6.88 -18.97 12.50
C TRP A 133 -6.51 -19.79 13.74
N GLU A 134 -6.45 -19.15 14.92
CA GLU A 134 -6.11 -19.83 16.17
C GLU A 134 -7.11 -20.93 16.52
N ILE A 135 -8.40 -20.67 16.35
CA ILE A 135 -9.48 -21.65 16.59
C ILE A 135 -9.36 -22.83 15.62
N PHE A 136 -9.15 -22.57 14.32
CA PHE A 136 -8.97 -23.64 13.32
C PHE A 136 -7.74 -24.48 13.60
N LYS A 137 -6.60 -23.85 13.95
CA LYS A 137 -5.38 -24.56 14.32
C LYS A 137 -5.59 -25.47 15.53
N LYS A 138 -6.36 -25.03 16.53
CA LYS A 138 -6.70 -25.86 17.71
C LYS A 138 -7.60 -27.05 17.37
N ARG A 139 -8.43 -26.95 16.32
CA ARG A 139 -9.35 -28.02 15.89
C ARG A 139 -8.74 -29.03 14.92
N GLN A 140 -7.69 -28.67 14.18
CA GLN A 140 -6.99 -29.58 13.25
C GLN A 140 -5.96 -30.49 13.93
N VAL A 141 -5.67 -30.29 15.22
CA VAL A 141 -4.72 -31.11 16.00
C VAL A 141 -5.46 -32.21 16.79
N GLY A 142 -6.59 -32.69 16.26
CA GLY A 142 -7.40 -33.79 16.80
C GLY A 142 -7.43 -34.98 15.86
#